data_AF-A0A353GNE6-F1
#
_entry.id   AF-A0A353GNE6-F1
#
_cell.length_a   1.000
_cell.length_b   1.000
_cell.length_c   1.000
_cell.angle_alpha   90.00
_cell.angle_beta   90.00
_cell.angle_gamma   90.00
#
_symmetry.space_group_name_H-M   'P 1'
#
loop_
_entity.id
_entity.type
_entity.pdbx_description
1 polymer ?
#
loop_
_entity_poly.entity_id
_entity_poly.type
_entity_poly.pdbx_seq_one_letter_code
_entity_poly.pdbx_strand_id
1 'polypeptide(L)' 'LKVLVHQIAGILARRVVCRSKVGDTLEQGGIFGLIKFGSCTEVIFPSDVEVNVKKYDKVKAGITVIGTCK' A
#
# COMPACT_ATOMS: atom_id res chain seq x y z
N LEU A 1 9.45 11.91 3.42
CA LEU A 1 8.03 11.55 3.55
C LEU A 1 7.91 10.27 4.38
N LYS A 2 7.03 10.22 5.39
CA LYS A 2 6.70 8.97 6.09
C LYS A 2 5.27 8.60 5.74
N VAL A 3 5.07 7.37 5.27
CA VAL A 3 3.74 6.82 4.96
C VAL A 3 3.51 5.58 5.80
N LEU A 4 2.27 5.35 6.18
CA LEU A 4 1.87 4.14 6.89
C LEU A 4 1.07 3.26 5.95
N VAL A 5 1.43 1.97 5.89
CA VAL A 5 0.75 0.99 5.06
C VAL A 5 0.18 -0.10 5.96
N HIS A 6 -1.15 -0.24 5.96
CA HIS A 6 -1.84 -1.32 6.65
C HIS A 6 -2.27 -2.38 5.66
N GLN A 7 -1.83 -3.62 5.90
CA GLN A 7 -2.34 -4.79 5.20
C GLN A 7 -3.43 -5.42 6.05
N ILE A 8 -4.68 -5.32 5.59
CA ILE A 8 -5.84 -5.84 6.30
C ILE A 8 -6.26 -7.13 5.62
N ALA A 9 -6.23 -8.23 6.35
CA ALA A 9 -6.76 -9.50 5.91
C ALA A 9 -8.23 -9.64 6.33
N GLY A 10 -9.13 -9.78 5.36
CA GLY A 10 -10.53 -10.11 5.59
C GLY A 10 -10.74 -11.60 5.93
N ILE A 11 -11.98 -11.97 6.22
CA ILE A 11 -12.38 -13.32 6.67
C ILE A 11 -11.93 -14.43 5.69
N LEU A 12 -11.95 -14.16 4.38
CA LEU A 12 -11.48 -15.09 3.35
C LEU A 12 -9.96 -15.05 3.16
N ALA A 13 -9.32 -13.91 3.42
CA ALA A 13 -7.89 -13.71 3.29
C ALA A 13 -7.18 -14.25 4.53
N ARG A 14 -6.89 -15.54 4.55
CA ARG A 14 -6.42 -16.22 5.78
C ARG A 14 -5.05 -15.79 6.30
N ARG A 15 -4.23 -15.06 5.53
CA ARG A 15 -2.85 -14.75 5.92
C ARG A 15 -2.28 -13.52 5.24
N VAL A 16 -1.83 -12.55 6.04
CA VAL A 16 -0.87 -11.52 5.63
C VAL A 16 0.54 -12.09 5.76
N VAL A 17 1.37 -11.87 4.75
CA VAL A 17 2.79 -12.23 4.75
C VAL A 17 3.60 -10.96 4.51
N CYS A 18 4.12 -10.38 5.59
CA CYS A 18 5.09 -9.29 5.49
C CYS A 18 6.44 -9.90 5.12
N ARG A 19 6.98 -9.52 3.95
CA ARG A 19 8.30 -9.98 3.50
C ARG A 19 9.40 -9.03 3.93
N SER A 20 9.08 -7.73 3.98
CA SER A 20 10.00 -6.70 4.43
C SER A 20 10.21 -6.73 5.94
N LYS A 21 11.43 -6.42 6.35
CA LYS A 21 11.86 -6.28 7.74
C LYS A 21 12.19 -4.82 8.05
N VAL A 22 12.23 -4.51 9.34
CA VAL A 22 12.68 -3.19 9.81
C VAL A 22 14.13 -2.97 9.35
N GLY A 23 14.36 -1.84 8.67
CA GLY A 23 15.67 -1.49 8.10
C GLY A 23 15.84 -1.85 6.63
N ASP A 24 14.91 -2.60 6.02
CA ASP A 24 14.97 -2.88 4.58
C ASP A 24 14.73 -1.60 3.78
N THR A 25 15.50 -1.46 2.69
CA THR A 25 15.25 -0.45 1.65
C THR A 25 14.51 -1.12 0.50
N LEU A 26 13.40 -0.53 0.06
CA LEU A 26 12.61 -1.03 -1.06
C LEU A 26 12.66 -0.03 -2.21
N GLU A 27 12.82 -0.54 -3.42
CA GLU A 27 12.66 0.24 -4.64
C GLU A 27 11.18 0.43 -4.97
N GLN A 28 10.87 1.42 -5.81
CA GLN A 28 9.52 1.65 -6.28
C GLN A 28 8.97 0.40 -7.00
N GLY A 29 7.76 -0.02 -6.63
CA GLY A 29 7.17 -1.26 -7.15
C GLY A 29 7.69 -2.54 -6.49
N GLY A 30 8.63 -2.42 -5.54
CA GLY A 30 9.09 -3.52 -4.71
C GLY A 30 7.96 -4.15 -3.89
N ILE A 31 8.10 -5.45 -3.62
CA ILE A 31 7.10 -6.22 -2.87
C ILE A 31 7.31 -6.00 -1.37
N PHE A 32 6.45 -5.20 -0.76
CA PHE A 32 6.38 -5.03 0.69
C PHE A 32 5.87 -6.31 1.40
N GLY A 33 4.82 -6.91 0.84
CA GLY A 33 4.19 -8.09 1.42
C GLY A 33 3.12 -8.66 0.51
N LEU A 34 2.43 -9.69 0.99
CA LEU A 34 1.37 -10.38 0.26
C LEU A 34 0.19 -10.67 1.19
N ILE A 35 -1.00 -10.30 0.75
CA ILE A 35 -2.26 -10.74 1.36
C ILE A 35 -2.77 -11.93 0.55
N LYS A 36 -2.74 -13.14 1.12
CA LYS A 36 -3.19 -14.34 0.40
C LYS A 36 -4.70 -14.24 0.14
N PHE A 37 -5.11 -14.50 -1.11
CA PHE A 37 -6.48 -14.37 -1.62
C PHE A 37 -7.04 -12.95 -1.70
N GLY A 38 -6.20 -11.92 -1.51
CA GLY A 38 -6.58 -10.52 -1.65
C GLY A 38 -7.49 -10.03 -0.53
N SER A 39 -7.38 -8.75 -0.18
CA SER A 39 -8.29 -8.09 0.76
C SER A 39 -8.16 -6.58 0.59
N CYS A 40 -7.75 -5.83 1.62
CA CYS A 40 -7.59 -4.39 1.56
C CYS A 40 -6.16 -3.98 1.96
N THR A 41 -5.60 -3.01 1.25
CA THR A 41 -4.39 -2.30 1.69
C THR A 41 -4.74 -0.84 1.84
N GLU A 42 -4.54 -0.30 3.04
CA GLU A 42 -4.72 1.12 3.32
C GLU A 42 -3.35 1.80 3.29
N VAL A 43 -3.28 2.94 2.61
CA VAL A 43 -2.10 3.81 2.60
C VAL A 43 -2.50 5.12 3.22
N ILE A 44 -1.87 5.47 4.34
CA ILE A 44 -2.15 6.67 5.10
C ILE A 44 -1.01 7.65 4.84
N PHE A 45 -1.38 8.83 4.37
CA PHE A 45 -0.46 9.91 4.04
C PHE A 45 -0.43 10.96 5.15
N PRO A 46 0.69 11.69 5.29
CA PRO A 46 0.71 12.93 6.02
C PRO A 46 -0.13 14.01 5.30
N SER A 47 -0.50 15.06 6.03
CA SER A 47 -1.47 16.07 5.58
C SER A 47 -1.01 16.95 4.41
N ASP A 48 0.27 16.90 4.06
CA ASP A 48 0.91 17.65 2.97
C ASP A 48 0.88 16.91 1.63
N VAL A 49 0.30 15.71 1.57
CA VAL A 49 0.14 14.92 0.33
C VAL A 49 -1.22 15.20 -0.31
N GLU A 50 -1.19 15.56 -1.59
CA GLU A 50 -2.38 15.62 -2.44
C GLU A 50 -2.73 14.21 -2.94
N VAL A 51 -3.97 13.76 -2.73
CA VAL A 51 -4.45 12.44 -3.16
C VAL A 51 -4.93 12.52 -4.61
N ASN A 52 -4.36 11.69 -5.48
CA ASN A 52 -4.58 11.71 -6.93
C ASN A 52 -5.61 10.70 -7.44
N VAL A 53 -6.22 9.93 -6.55
CA VAL A 53 -7.22 8.90 -6.87
C VAL A 53 -8.52 9.14 -6.13
N LYS A 54 -9.63 8.68 -6.71
CA LYS A 54 -10.97 8.81 -6.15
C LYS A 54 -11.57 7.44 -5.86
N LYS A 55 -12.65 7.45 -5.07
CA LYS A 55 -13.43 6.24 -4.81
C LYS A 55 -13.87 5.62 -6.14
N TYR A 56 -13.71 4.30 -6.23
CA TYR A 56 -14.01 3.47 -7.42
C TYR A 56 -13.01 3.53 -8.57
N ASP A 57 -11.93 4.30 -8.46
CA ASP A 57 -10.86 4.23 -9.46
C ASP A 57 -10.18 2.86 -9.44
N LYS A 58 -9.87 2.35 -10.63
CA LYS A 58 -9.04 1.15 -10.77
C LYS A 58 -7.58 1.55 -10.71
N VAL A 59 -6.88 1.04 -9.71
CA VAL A 59 -5.45 1.28 -9.50
C VAL A 59 -4.65 0.01 -9.81
N LYS A 60 -3.41 0.19 -10.28
CA LYS A 60 -2.45 -0.90 -10.50
C LYS A 60 -1.23 -0.69 -9.61
N ALA A 61 -0.92 -1.69 -8.79
CA ALA A 61 0.21 -1.65 -7.86
C ALA A 61 1.53 -1.38 -8.61
N GLY A 62 2.37 -0.51 -8.03
CA GLY A 62 3.65 -0.10 -8.60
C GLY A 62 3.58 0.83 -9.82
N ILE A 63 2.38 1.17 -10.31
CA ILE A 63 2.20 1.96 -11.54
C ILE A 63 1.32 3.20 -11.31
N THR A 64 0.13 3.02 -10.71
CA THR A 64 -0.78 4.15 -10.50
C THR A 64 -0.28 5.06 -9.38
N VAL A 65 -0.10 6.36 -9.69
CA VAL A 65 0.24 7.37 -8.69
C VAL A 65 -1.00 7.69 -7.87
N ILE A 66 -0.97 7.36 -6.58
CA ILE A 66 -2.11 7.57 -5.66
C ILE A 66 -2.03 8.88 -4.87
N GLY A 67 -0.85 9.51 -4.81
CA GLY A 67 -0.69 10.84 -4.21
C GLY A 67 0.66 11.47 -4.55
N THR A 68 0.74 12.78 -4.39
CA THR A 68 1.92 13.62 -4.69
C THR A 68 2.17 14.59 -3.55
N CYS A 69 3.42 14.69 -3.10
CA CYS A 69 3.91 15.73 -2.19
C CYS A 69 4.74 16.75 -2.97
N LYS A 70 4.72 18.02 -2.56
CA LYS A 70 5.62 19.06 -3.07
C LYS A 70 7.01 18.96 -2.46
#